data_AF-A0A1Y3ENA2-F1
#
_entry.id   AF-A0A1Y3ENA2-F1
#
_cell.length_a   1.000
_cell.length_b   1.000
_cell.length_c   1.000
_cell.angle_alpha   90.00
_cell.angle_beta   90.00
_cell.angle_gamma   90.00
#
_symmetry.space_group_name_H-M   'P 1'
#
loop_
_entity.id
_entity.type
_entity.pdbx_description
1 polymer ?
#
loop_
_entity_poly.entity_id
_entity_poly.type
_entity_poly.pdbx_seq_one_letter_code
_entity_poly.pdbx_strand_id
1 'polypeptide(L)'
;MALKATLDPKGRHQAEEYLEGIKKIVGFTPLLLQILLTDDVEQPVRQAASIYFKNMVMTYWDESPSEVVHGSTTGLMFTIHEQDRHIIRQNIIEAIVKSVEVIRAQLAVSVRTILKTDFPGRWPDIIGKLMELLNESDAEKWLGSLTVLYQLVKNYEYSRNINRQPIADVMVKVLPQLHLRMCHLIDNSSQESVHLQKMILKIYHALVLYHLHTDILSESHFLEWIIVVIRVLEIPVPPVS
;
A
#
# COMPACT_ATOMS: atom_id res chain seq x y z
N MET A 1 -19.54 -2.50 20.47
CA MET A 1 -18.88 -3.50 19.59
C MET A 1 -17.50 -3.80 20.13
N ALA A 2 -17.02 -5.05 20.07
CA ALA A 2 -15.76 -5.50 20.69
C ALA A 2 -14.55 -4.60 20.37
N LEU A 3 -14.44 -4.09 19.14
CA LEU A 3 -13.38 -3.14 18.74
C LEU A 3 -13.38 -1.81 19.53
N LYS A 4 -14.52 -1.35 20.03
CA LYS A 4 -14.58 -0.18 20.92
C LYS A 4 -14.10 -0.53 22.33
N ALA A 5 -14.35 -1.77 22.78
CA ALA A 5 -13.94 -2.26 24.09
C ALA A 5 -12.43 -2.54 24.18
N THR A 6 -11.72 -2.77 23.06
CA THR A 6 -10.25 -2.88 23.05
C THR A 6 -9.55 -1.56 23.40
N LEU A 7 -10.24 -0.43 23.24
CA LEU A 7 -9.76 0.90 23.60
C LEU A 7 -9.88 1.20 25.11
N ASP A 8 -10.76 0.49 25.82
CA ASP A 8 -10.94 0.64 27.28
C ASP A 8 -10.06 -0.35 28.05
N PRO A 9 -9.14 0.11 28.93
CA PRO A 9 -8.32 -0.76 29.76
C PRO A 9 -9.08 -1.83 30.55
N LYS A 10 -10.33 -1.56 30.97
CA LYS A 10 -11.14 -2.50 31.76
C LYS A 10 -11.78 -3.60 30.90
N GLY A 11 -12.09 -3.29 29.64
CA GLY A 11 -12.76 -4.20 28.71
C GLY A 11 -11.83 -4.88 27.69
N ARG A 12 -10.56 -4.45 27.63
CA ARG A 12 -9.61 -4.87 26.58
C ARG A 12 -9.43 -6.38 26.50
N HIS A 13 -9.16 -7.03 27.62
CA HIS A 13 -8.84 -8.46 27.63
C HIS A 13 -10.00 -9.31 27.11
N GLN A 14 -11.22 -9.06 27.61
CA GLN A 14 -12.42 -9.78 27.16
C GLN A 14 -12.74 -9.51 25.68
N ALA A 15 -12.52 -8.28 25.22
CA ALA A 15 -12.71 -7.92 23.82
C ALA A 15 -11.70 -8.61 22.90
N GLU A 16 -10.43 -8.68 23.29
CA GLU A 16 -9.38 -9.38 22.56
C GLU A 16 -9.65 -10.89 22.51
N GLU A 17 -10.05 -11.50 23.62
CA GLU A 17 -10.43 -12.92 23.68
C GLU A 17 -11.62 -13.24 22.76
N TYR A 18 -12.63 -12.37 22.75
CA TYR A 18 -13.76 -12.51 21.82
C TYR A 18 -13.31 -12.41 20.36
N LEU A 19 -12.49 -11.40 20.02
CA LEU A 19 -11.96 -11.23 18.66
C LEU A 19 -11.12 -12.44 18.23
N GLU A 20 -10.32 -12.99 19.14
CA GLU A 20 -9.55 -14.21 18.94
C GLU A 20 -10.43 -15.43 18.63
N GLY A 21 -11.58 -15.53 19.29
CA GLY A 21 -12.56 -16.59 19.04
C GLY A 21 -13.24 -16.52 17.67
N ILE A 22 -13.40 -15.32 17.10
CA ILE A 22 -14.11 -15.12 15.83
C ILE A 22 -13.19 -14.87 14.62
N LYS A 23 -11.89 -14.63 14.82
CA LYS A 23 -10.98 -14.23 13.73
C LYS A 23 -10.85 -15.25 12.60
N LYS A 24 -11.18 -16.52 12.86
CA LYS A 24 -11.13 -17.61 11.88
C LYS A 24 -12.41 -17.76 11.06
N ILE A 25 -13.45 -16.98 11.35
CA ILE A 25 -14.72 -17.01 10.62
C ILE A 25 -14.54 -16.34 9.25
N VAL A 26 -14.99 -17.02 8.18
CA VAL A 26 -15.01 -16.46 6.83
C VAL A 26 -15.89 -15.21 6.81
N GLY A 27 -15.40 -14.13 6.19
CA GLY A 27 -16.03 -12.81 6.15
C GLY A 27 -15.55 -11.87 7.26
N PHE A 28 -14.80 -12.35 8.26
CA PHE A 28 -14.34 -11.50 9.36
C PHE A 28 -13.31 -10.46 8.91
N THR A 29 -12.28 -10.85 8.13
CA THR A 29 -11.23 -9.91 7.71
C THR A 29 -11.77 -8.86 6.72
N PRO A 30 -12.63 -9.20 5.73
CA PRO A 30 -13.33 -8.21 4.92
C PRO A 30 -14.23 -7.27 5.72
N LEU A 31 -14.90 -7.76 6.76
CA LEU A 31 -15.72 -6.93 7.65
C LEU A 31 -14.87 -5.84 8.34
N LEU A 32 -13.65 -6.17 8.78
CA LEU A 32 -12.74 -5.17 9.35
C LEU A 32 -12.41 -4.06 8.34
N LEU A 33 -12.21 -4.41 7.06
CA LEU A 33 -11.97 -3.44 5.99
C LEU A 33 -13.21 -2.57 5.73
N GLN A 34 -14.40 -3.17 5.75
CA GLN A 34 -15.67 -2.46 5.57
C GLN A 34 -15.90 -1.44 6.69
N ILE A 35 -15.57 -1.78 7.95
CA ILE A 35 -15.67 -0.86 9.10
C ILE A 35 -14.85 0.42 8.87
N LEU A 36 -13.73 0.35 8.15
CA LEU A 36 -12.90 1.52 7.85
C LEU A 36 -13.60 2.50 6.90
N LEU A 37 -14.50 1.99 6.06
CA LEU A 37 -15.23 2.74 5.04
C LEU A 37 -16.59 3.24 5.54
N THR A 38 -17.01 2.87 6.75
CA THR A 38 -18.29 3.30 7.32
C THR A 38 -18.13 4.66 8.01
N ASP A 39 -18.88 5.66 7.55
CA ASP A 39 -18.81 7.04 8.08
C ASP A 39 -19.39 7.18 9.49
N ASP A 40 -20.38 6.34 9.85
CA ASP A 40 -21.02 6.36 11.17
C ASP A 40 -20.18 5.74 12.30
N VAL A 41 -18.99 5.22 11.98
CA VAL A 41 -18.09 4.61 12.97
C VAL A 41 -17.08 5.65 13.47
N GLU A 42 -17.02 5.81 14.80
CA GLU A 42 -16.07 6.71 15.47
C GLU A 42 -14.62 6.47 15.04
N GLN A 43 -13.87 7.54 14.82
CA GLN A 43 -12.48 7.50 14.35
C GLN A 43 -11.56 6.55 15.15
N PRO A 44 -11.59 6.52 16.49
CA PRO A 44 -10.76 5.59 17.27
C PRO A 44 -11.09 4.12 17.00
N VAL A 45 -12.36 3.80 16.72
CA VAL A 45 -12.79 2.44 16.39
C VAL A 45 -12.30 2.05 14.99
N ARG A 46 -12.37 2.95 14.02
CA ARG A 46 -11.78 2.73 12.67
C ARG A 46 -10.27 2.53 12.75
N GLN A 47 -9.57 3.30 13.59
CA GLN A 47 -8.14 3.10 13.83
C GLN A 47 -7.84 1.71 14.43
N ALA A 48 -8.57 1.29 15.47
CA ALA A 48 -8.42 -0.04 16.05
C ALA A 48 -8.68 -1.17 15.03
N ALA A 49 -9.74 -1.02 14.22
CA ALA A 49 -10.05 -1.94 13.13
C ALA A 49 -8.91 -2.03 12.11
N SER A 50 -8.29 -0.91 11.74
CA SER A 50 -7.20 -0.87 10.76
C SER A 50 -5.94 -1.57 11.27
N ILE A 51 -5.65 -1.45 12.57
CA ILE A 51 -4.53 -2.15 13.22
C ILE A 51 -4.80 -3.64 13.24
N TYR A 52 -6.00 -4.06 13.62
CA TYR A 52 -6.39 -5.48 13.66
C TYR A 52 -6.37 -6.09 12.25
N PHE A 53 -6.93 -5.39 11.26
CA PHE A 53 -6.91 -5.79 9.85
C PHE A 53 -5.47 -5.99 9.34
N LYS A 54 -4.58 -5.04 9.62
CA LYS A 54 -3.15 -5.17 9.27
C LYS A 54 -2.54 -6.41 9.91
N ASN A 55 -2.77 -6.64 11.20
CA ASN A 55 -2.23 -7.82 11.88
C ASN A 55 -2.76 -9.11 11.25
N MET A 56 -4.05 -9.18 10.93
CA MET A 56 -4.65 -10.33 10.23
C MET A 56 -3.97 -10.59 8.88
N VAL A 57 -3.79 -9.57 8.05
CA VAL A 57 -3.13 -9.70 6.75
C VAL A 57 -1.66 -10.08 6.91
N MET A 58 -0.93 -9.47 7.83
CA MET A 58 0.49 -9.78 8.04
C MET A 58 0.72 -11.21 8.50
N THR A 59 -0.15 -11.76 9.34
CA THR A 59 0.05 -13.08 9.94
C THR A 59 -0.57 -14.21 9.11
N TYR A 60 -1.69 -13.97 8.42
CA TYR A 60 -2.53 -15.04 7.86
C TYR A 60 -2.77 -14.95 6.34
N TRP A 61 -2.09 -14.04 5.63
CA TRP A 61 -2.19 -13.93 4.16
C TRP A 61 -1.25 -14.89 3.41
N ASP A 62 -0.05 -15.12 3.92
CA ASP A 62 0.87 -16.07 3.31
C ASP A 62 0.48 -17.50 3.71
N GLU A 63 0.36 -18.39 2.72
CA GLU A 63 0.07 -19.82 2.91
C GLU A 63 1.34 -20.63 3.19
N SER A 64 2.50 -19.97 3.14
CA SER A 64 3.78 -20.60 3.42
C SER A 64 3.79 -21.24 4.82
N PRO A 65 4.24 -22.50 4.96
CA PRO A 65 4.36 -23.13 6.26
C PRO A 65 5.35 -22.34 7.10
N SER A 66 4.84 -21.63 8.10
CA SER A 66 5.67 -20.87 9.03
C SER A 66 6.32 -21.88 9.98
N GLU A 67 7.63 -22.06 9.81
CA GLU A 67 8.57 -22.78 10.69
C GLU A 67 8.52 -24.31 10.69
N VAL A 68 9.59 -24.91 10.14
CA VAL A 68 9.99 -26.28 10.45
C VAL A 68 10.56 -26.29 11.86
N VAL A 69 9.71 -26.37 12.88
CA VAL A 69 10.14 -26.61 14.25
C VAL A 69 10.30 -28.13 14.44
N HIS A 70 11.53 -28.57 14.71
CA HIS A 70 11.89 -29.97 15.01
C HIS A 70 11.52 -31.02 13.95
N GLY A 71 11.65 -30.71 12.66
CA GLY A 71 11.53 -31.71 11.59
C GLY A 71 10.13 -32.30 11.39
N SER A 72 9.11 -31.78 12.10
CA SER A 72 7.70 -32.08 11.84
C SER A 72 7.07 -30.87 11.18
N THR A 73 6.46 -31.07 10.00
CA THR A 73 5.54 -30.09 9.43
C THR A 73 4.34 -29.98 10.36
N THR A 74 4.37 -29.01 11.27
CA THR A 74 3.19 -28.68 12.08
C THR A 74 2.09 -28.26 11.10
N GLY A 75 0.86 -28.72 11.34
CA GLY A 75 -0.23 -28.71 10.36
C GLY A 75 -0.54 -27.33 9.75
N LEU A 76 -1.40 -27.32 8.72
CA LEU A 76 -1.85 -26.10 8.03
C LEU A 76 -2.18 -24.99 9.04
N MET A 77 -1.31 -23.98 9.13
CA MET A 77 -1.57 -22.78 9.91
C MET A 77 -2.84 -22.12 9.35
N PHE A 78 -3.67 -21.55 10.23
CA PHE A 78 -4.84 -20.81 9.77
C PHE A 78 -4.41 -19.73 8.78
N THR A 79 -5.10 -19.67 7.66
CA THR A 79 -4.91 -18.66 6.62
C THR A 79 -6.26 -18.04 6.29
N ILE A 80 -6.25 -16.76 5.92
CA ILE A 80 -7.47 -16.07 5.46
C ILE A 80 -7.98 -16.81 4.22
N HIS A 81 -9.27 -17.15 4.20
CA HIS A 81 -9.88 -17.89 3.10
C HIS A 81 -9.80 -17.12 1.77
N GLU A 82 -9.63 -17.79 0.63
CA GLU A 82 -9.44 -17.12 -0.67
C GLU A 82 -10.62 -16.20 -1.04
N GLN A 83 -11.85 -16.57 -0.67
CA GLN A 83 -13.02 -15.69 -0.85
C GLN A 83 -12.83 -14.33 -0.17
N ASP A 84 -12.31 -14.32 1.06
CA ASP A 84 -12.04 -13.09 1.81
C ASP A 84 -10.87 -12.33 1.18
N ARG A 85 -9.83 -13.04 0.72
CA ARG A 85 -8.69 -12.42 0.02
C ARG A 85 -9.13 -11.70 -1.25
N HIS A 86 -9.99 -12.34 -2.04
CA HIS A 86 -10.55 -11.74 -3.24
C HIS A 86 -11.31 -10.44 -2.93
N ILE A 87 -12.21 -10.46 -1.94
CA ILE A 87 -12.96 -9.27 -1.51
C ILE A 87 -12.00 -8.17 -1.03
N ILE A 88 -10.96 -8.52 -0.27
CA ILE A 88 -9.96 -7.55 0.20
C ILE A 88 -9.20 -6.93 -0.98
N ARG A 89 -8.75 -7.72 -1.95
CA ARG A 89 -8.07 -7.24 -3.16
C ARG A 89 -8.94 -6.26 -3.96
N GLN A 90 -10.25 -6.51 -4.05
CA GLN A 90 -11.17 -5.60 -4.75
C GLN A 90 -11.31 -4.24 -4.05
N ASN A 91 -11.34 -4.21 -2.71
CA ASN A 91 -11.75 -3.04 -1.93
C ASN A 91 -10.58 -2.26 -1.30
N ILE A 92 -9.41 -2.87 -1.08
CA ILE A 92 -8.33 -2.24 -0.30
C ILE A 92 -7.79 -0.95 -0.92
N ILE A 93 -7.75 -0.84 -2.25
CA ILE A 93 -7.28 0.39 -2.93
C ILE A 93 -8.25 1.55 -2.65
N GLU A 94 -9.56 1.30 -2.72
CA GLU A 94 -10.57 2.31 -2.40
C GLU A 94 -10.52 2.71 -0.92
N ALA A 95 -10.31 1.74 -0.04
CA ALA A 95 -10.09 2.01 1.37
C ALA A 95 -8.87 2.90 1.62
N ILE A 96 -7.76 2.68 0.90
CA ILE A 96 -6.56 3.52 0.98
C ILE A 96 -6.85 4.96 0.53
N VAL A 97 -7.59 5.13 -0.58
CA VAL A 97 -7.97 6.44 -1.12
C VAL A 97 -8.79 7.23 -0.10
N LYS A 98 -9.86 6.62 0.44
CA LYS A 98 -10.81 7.27 1.35
C LYS A 98 -10.31 7.44 2.80
N SER A 99 -9.20 6.80 3.16
CA SER A 99 -8.71 6.80 4.54
C SER A 99 -7.87 8.04 4.86
N VAL A 100 -8.00 8.55 6.08
CA VAL A 100 -7.03 9.51 6.64
C VAL A 100 -5.63 8.90 6.78
N GLU A 101 -4.61 9.74 6.94
CA GLU A 101 -3.19 9.34 6.97
C GLU A 101 -2.89 8.16 7.92
N VAL A 102 -3.37 8.21 9.16
CA VAL A 102 -3.09 7.17 10.18
C VAL A 102 -3.67 5.80 9.82
N ILE A 103 -4.85 5.75 9.18
CA ILE A 103 -5.47 4.49 8.71
C ILE A 103 -4.79 4.05 7.41
N ARG A 104 -4.54 4.99 6.50
CA ARG A 104 -3.84 4.77 5.23
C ARG A 104 -2.46 4.14 5.46
N ALA A 105 -1.74 4.56 6.51
CA ALA A 105 -0.47 3.97 6.90
C ALA A 105 -0.60 2.49 7.31
N GLN A 106 -1.65 2.10 8.03
CA GLN A 106 -1.89 0.67 8.35
C GLN A 106 -2.23 -0.13 7.09
N LEU A 107 -3.09 0.42 6.22
CA LEU A 107 -3.47 -0.22 4.96
C LEU A 107 -2.29 -0.32 3.97
N ALA A 108 -1.36 0.63 3.99
CA ALA A 108 -0.13 0.56 3.21
C ALA A 108 0.73 -0.64 3.62
N VAL A 109 0.81 -0.95 4.92
CA VAL A 109 1.51 -2.16 5.37
C VAL A 109 0.76 -3.42 4.92
N SER A 110 -0.57 -3.45 5.04
CA SER A 110 -1.38 -4.57 4.57
C SER A 110 -1.21 -4.82 3.07
N VAL A 111 -1.36 -3.79 2.23
CA VAL A 111 -1.25 -3.94 0.77
C VAL A 111 0.15 -4.35 0.35
N ARG A 112 1.20 -3.92 1.08
CA ARG A 112 2.56 -4.39 0.83
C ARG A 112 2.69 -5.90 1.00
N THR A 113 2.12 -6.45 2.08
CA THR A 113 2.09 -7.91 2.30
C THR A 113 1.35 -8.63 1.20
N ILE A 114 0.15 -8.15 0.85
CA ILE A 114 -0.68 -8.74 -0.23
C ILE A 114 0.09 -8.74 -1.55
N LEU A 115 0.65 -7.59 -1.93
CA LEU A 115 1.45 -7.43 -3.15
C LEU A 115 2.64 -8.40 -3.20
N LYS A 116 3.30 -8.65 -2.07
CA LYS A 116 4.47 -9.53 -2.02
C LYS A 116 4.13 -10.97 -2.42
N THR A 117 2.93 -11.43 -2.05
CA THR A 117 2.48 -12.80 -2.27
C THR A 117 1.69 -12.95 -3.57
N ASP A 118 0.89 -11.94 -3.94
CA ASP A 118 -0.12 -12.08 -4.98
C ASP A 118 0.22 -11.39 -6.30
N PHE A 119 1.16 -10.43 -6.32
CA PHE A 119 1.56 -9.75 -7.56
C PHE A 119 2.76 -10.46 -8.22
N PRO A 120 2.76 -10.62 -9.56
CA PRO A 120 1.70 -10.29 -10.52
C PRO A 120 0.64 -11.39 -10.70
N GLY A 121 0.83 -12.57 -10.10
CA GLY A 121 0.08 -13.78 -10.41
C GLY A 121 -1.40 -13.78 -9.99
N ARG A 122 -1.68 -13.79 -8.68
CA ARG A 122 -3.06 -13.86 -8.14
C ARG A 122 -3.80 -12.53 -8.24
N TRP A 123 -3.10 -11.42 -8.42
CA TRP A 123 -3.69 -10.07 -8.52
C TRP A 123 -3.20 -9.28 -9.75
N PRO A 124 -3.52 -9.74 -10.97
CA PRO A 124 -3.06 -9.10 -12.20
C PRO A 124 -3.72 -7.74 -12.47
N ASP A 125 -4.98 -7.56 -12.05
CA ASP A 125 -5.79 -6.38 -12.39
C ASP A 125 -5.39 -5.11 -11.63
N ILE A 126 -4.51 -5.22 -10.63
CA ILE A 126 -4.11 -4.08 -9.78
C ILE A 126 -3.54 -2.93 -10.59
N ILE A 127 -2.79 -3.22 -11.65
CA ILE A 127 -2.14 -2.20 -12.49
C ILE A 127 -3.16 -1.43 -13.31
N GLY A 128 -4.18 -2.12 -13.85
CA GLY A 128 -5.30 -1.47 -14.53
C GLY A 128 -6.00 -0.47 -13.62
N LYS A 129 -6.35 -0.91 -12.40
CA LYS A 129 -7.00 -0.06 -11.40
C LYS A 129 -6.14 1.14 -10.97
N LEU A 130 -4.83 0.95 -10.81
CA LEU A 130 -3.93 2.08 -10.49
C LEU A 130 -3.86 3.08 -11.63
N MET A 131 -3.75 2.62 -12.88
CA MET A 131 -3.71 3.51 -14.06
C MET A 131 -5.02 4.28 -14.24
N GLU A 132 -6.17 3.66 -13.99
CA GLU A 132 -7.47 4.34 -13.99
C GLU A 132 -7.49 5.51 -13.00
N LEU A 133 -7.08 5.26 -11.75
CA LEU A 133 -7.03 6.30 -10.71
C LEU A 133 -5.99 7.39 -10.99
N LEU A 134 -4.85 7.04 -11.60
CA LEU A 134 -3.80 8.00 -11.99
C LEU A 134 -4.23 8.89 -13.18
N ASN A 135 -5.23 8.50 -13.97
CA ASN A 135 -5.78 9.34 -15.02
C ASN A 135 -6.78 10.39 -14.52
N GLU A 136 -7.21 10.30 -13.25
CA GLU A 136 -8.14 11.24 -12.66
C GLU A 136 -7.44 12.52 -12.17
N SER A 137 -8.17 13.63 -12.07
CA SER A 137 -7.65 14.91 -11.56
C SER A 137 -7.72 15.05 -10.03
N ASP A 138 -8.14 14.00 -9.33
CA ASP A 138 -8.40 13.98 -7.89
C ASP A 138 -7.13 13.65 -7.09
N ALA A 139 -6.76 14.52 -6.15
CA ALA A 139 -5.54 14.38 -5.38
C ALA A 139 -5.58 13.22 -4.36
N GLU A 140 -6.74 12.86 -3.81
CA GLU A 140 -6.89 11.70 -2.93
C GLU A 140 -6.70 10.39 -3.71
N LYS A 141 -7.25 10.33 -4.92
CA LYS A 141 -7.05 9.19 -5.83
C LYS A 141 -5.58 9.04 -6.22
N TRP A 142 -4.92 10.15 -6.58
CA TRP A 142 -3.48 10.17 -6.80
C TRP A 142 -2.71 9.69 -5.58
N LEU A 143 -3.00 10.21 -4.40
CA LEU A 143 -2.29 9.83 -3.18
C LEU A 143 -2.49 8.35 -2.84
N GLY A 144 -3.70 7.82 -2.99
CA GLY A 144 -3.96 6.40 -2.80
C GLY A 144 -3.20 5.52 -3.78
N SER A 145 -3.20 5.88 -5.07
CA SER A 145 -2.45 5.17 -6.11
C SER A 145 -0.95 5.19 -5.87
N LEU A 146 -0.38 6.37 -5.56
CA LEU A 146 1.04 6.51 -5.22
C LEU A 146 1.40 5.71 -3.97
N THR A 147 0.50 5.64 -2.99
CA THR A 147 0.71 4.83 -1.78
C THR A 147 0.87 3.36 -2.12
N VAL A 148 -0.04 2.79 -2.93
CA VAL A 148 0.02 1.38 -3.36
C VAL A 148 1.23 1.13 -4.25
N LEU A 149 1.49 2.00 -5.23
CA LEU A 149 2.62 1.89 -6.14
C LEU A 149 3.96 1.93 -5.40
N TYR A 150 4.07 2.79 -4.38
CA TYR A 150 5.27 2.83 -3.54
C TYR A 150 5.50 1.49 -2.82
N GLN A 151 4.45 0.85 -2.30
CA GLN A 151 4.60 -0.48 -1.68
C GLN A 151 5.01 -1.54 -2.69
N LEU A 152 4.47 -1.48 -3.90
CA LEU A 152 4.85 -2.38 -4.99
C LEU A 152 6.35 -2.25 -5.30
N VAL A 153 6.85 -1.04 -5.56
CA VAL A 153 8.27 -0.81 -5.82
C VAL A 153 9.14 -1.25 -4.64
N LYS A 154 8.71 -0.99 -3.39
CA LYS A 154 9.40 -1.40 -2.16
C LYS A 154 9.46 -2.92 -1.94
N ASN A 155 8.62 -3.71 -2.61
CA ASN A 155 8.75 -5.17 -2.59
C ASN A 155 9.87 -5.67 -3.52
N TYR A 156 10.25 -4.86 -4.52
CA TYR A 156 11.32 -5.19 -5.45
C TYR A 156 12.64 -4.48 -5.16
N GLU A 157 12.68 -3.48 -4.25
CA GLU A 157 13.87 -2.67 -3.94
C GLU A 157 15.18 -3.48 -3.80
N TYR A 158 15.14 -4.61 -3.07
CA TYR A 158 16.29 -5.50 -2.85
C TYR A 158 16.27 -6.77 -3.72
N SER A 159 15.31 -6.90 -4.63
CA SER A 159 15.20 -8.06 -5.53
C SER A 159 16.33 -8.05 -6.55
N ARG A 160 16.92 -9.24 -6.77
CA ARG A 160 17.91 -9.46 -7.84
C ARG A 160 17.30 -9.14 -9.21
N ASN A 161 18.11 -8.64 -10.14
CA ASN A 161 17.67 -8.23 -11.48
C ASN A 161 16.75 -9.23 -12.19
N ILE A 162 17.03 -10.53 -12.12
CA ILE A 162 16.22 -11.57 -12.79
C ILE A 162 14.76 -11.63 -12.32
N ASN A 163 14.47 -11.19 -11.09
CA ASN A 163 13.11 -11.20 -10.54
C ASN A 163 12.39 -9.86 -10.70
N ARG A 164 13.00 -8.87 -11.38
CA ARG A 164 12.45 -7.51 -11.50
C ARG A 164 11.61 -7.29 -12.76
N GLN A 165 11.52 -8.27 -13.66
CA GLN A 165 10.71 -8.12 -14.88
C GLN A 165 9.26 -7.67 -14.59
N PRO A 166 8.55 -8.24 -13.59
CA PRO A 166 7.18 -7.80 -13.30
C PRO A 166 7.05 -6.33 -12.95
N ILE A 167 8.02 -5.77 -12.20
CA ILE A 167 8.01 -4.34 -11.86
C ILE A 167 8.48 -3.49 -13.05
N ALA A 168 9.37 -4.00 -13.90
CA ALA A 168 9.78 -3.32 -15.12
C ALA A 168 8.61 -3.12 -16.08
N ASP A 169 7.84 -4.17 -16.34
CA ASP A 169 6.66 -4.15 -17.23
C ASP A 169 5.60 -3.12 -16.78
N VAL A 170 5.51 -2.91 -15.47
CA VAL A 170 4.64 -1.89 -14.87
C VAL A 170 5.25 -0.50 -15.03
N MET A 171 6.49 -0.32 -14.60
CA MET A 171 7.09 1.01 -14.52
C MET A 171 7.34 1.64 -15.90
N VAL A 172 7.54 0.86 -16.96
CA VAL A 172 7.57 1.37 -18.34
C VAL A 172 6.29 2.15 -18.70
N LYS A 173 5.14 1.74 -18.16
CA LYS A 173 3.84 2.39 -18.43
C LYS A 173 3.52 3.50 -17.44
N VAL A 174 3.87 3.30 -16.17
CA VAL A 174 3.50 4.19 -15.06
C VAL A 174 4.45 5.38 -14.95
N LEU A 175 5.75 5.18 -15.17
CA LEU A 175 6.77 6.21 -14.93
C LEU A 175 6.58 7.48 -15.78
N PRO A 176 6.19 7.41 -17.07
CA PRO A 176 5.86 8.61 -17.86
C PRO A 176 4.71 9.44 -17.27
N GLN A 177 3.69 8.78 -16.71
CA GLN A 177 2.57 9.47 -16.05
C GLN A 177 3.02 10.17 -14.76
N LEU A 178 3.87 9.51 -13.97
CA LEU A 178 4.45 10.12 -12.77
C LEU A 178 5.30 11.35 -13.12
N HIS A 179 6.11 11.26 -14.19
CA HIS A 179 6.91 12.37 -14.67
C HIS A 179 6.02 13.55 -15.10
N LEU A 180 5.01 13.30 -15.94
CA LEU A 180 4.07 14.33 -16.38
C LEU A 180 3.37 15.01 -15.20
N ARG A 181 2.90 14.21 -14.22
CA ARG A 181 2.26 14.75 -13.02
C ARG A 181 3.24 15.58 -12.19
N MET A 182 4.48 15.13 -12.04
CA MET A 182 5.51 15.88 -11.33
C MET A 182 5.75 17.25 -11.98
N CYS A 183 5.87 17.31 -13.30
CA CYS A 183 6.02 18.57 -14.05
C CYS A 183 4.84 19.54 -13.82
N HIS A 184 3.61 19.03 -13.69
CA HIS A 184 2.45 19.88 -13.37
C HIS A 184 2.39 20.35 -11.91
N LEU A 185 2.98 19.58 -10.99
CA LEU A 185 2.94 19.88 -9.56
C LEU A 185 4.13 20.74 -9.09
N ILE A 186 5.26 20.71 -9.80
CA ILE A 186 6.54 21.22 -9.30
C ILE A 186 6.52 22.70 -8.89
N ASP A 187 5.74 23.52 -9.59
CA ASP A 187 5.61 24.96 -9.30
C ASP A 187 4.51 25.27 -8.25
N ASN A 188 3.75 24.26 -7.83
CA ASN A 188 2.68 24.40 -6.84
C ASN A 188 3.17 24.03 -5.43
N SER A 189 3.25 25.03 -4.55
CA SER A 189 3.71 24.91 -3.17
C SER A 189 2.64 24.56 -2.14
N SER A 190 1.43 24.16 -2.56
CA SER A 190 0.39 23.71 -1.62
C SER A 190 0.86 22.46 -0.86
N GLN A 191 0.41 22.28 0.38
CA GLN A 191 0.79 21.11 1.19
C GLN A 191 0.44 19.78 0.49
N GLU A 192 -0.71 19.73 -0.17
CA GLU A 192 -1.17 18.59 -0.96
C GLU A 192 -0.25 18.31 -2.15
N SER A 193 0.08 19.34 -2.93
CA SER A 193 1.01 19.25 -4.07
C SER A 193 2.39 18.74 -3.62
N VAL A 194 2.97 19.34 -2.57
CA VAL A 194 4.26 18.95 -2.02
C VAL A 194 4.24 17.51 -1.49
N HIS A 195 3.12 17.07 -0.92
CA HIS A 195 2.96 15.69 -0.47
C HIS A 195 2.98 14.70 -1.64
N LEU A 196 2.26 15.00 -2.73
CA LEU A 196 2.28 14.20 -3.96
C LEU A 196 3.66 14.17 -4.61
N GLN A 197 4.34 15.32 -4.71
CA GLN A 197 5.70 15.42 -5.22
C GLN A 197 6.66 14.52 -4.43
N LYS A 198 6.61 14.60 -3.08
CA LYS A 198 7.41 13.75 -2.20
C LYS A 198 7.13 12.26 -2.44
N MET A 199 5.88 11.88 -2.64
CA MET A 199 5.51 10.49 -2.93
C MET A 199 6.05 10.02 -4.28
N ILE A 200 5.95 10.84 -5.33
CA ILE A 200 6.52 10.54 -6.65
C ILE A 200 8.04 10.36 -6.57
N LEU A 201 8.75 11.28 -5.89
CA LEU A 201 10.19 11.20 -5.71
C LEU A 201 10.60 9.96 -4.91
N LYS A 202 9.83 9.56 -3.88
CA LYS A 202 10.08 8.33 -3.13
C LYS A 202 9.94 7.07 -4.00
N ILE A 203 8.96 7.05 -4.90
CA ILE A 203 8.77 5.95 -5.86
C ILE A 203 9.96 5.89 -6.82
N TYR A 204 10.32 7.03 -7.42
CA TYR A 204 11.46 7.12 -8.33
C TYR A 204 12.76 6.69 -7.65
N HIS A 205 13.06 7.23 -6.47
CA HIS A 205 14.22 6.86 -5.68
C HIS A 205 14.26 5.36 -5.36
N ALA A 206 13.16 4.77 -4.86
CA ALA A 206 13.10 3.34 -4.56
C ALA A 206 13.26 2.45 -5.80
N LEU A 207 12.87 2.96 -6.98
CA LEU A 207 13.02 2.25 -8.24
C LEU A 207 14.50 2.18 -8.68
N VAL A 208 15.23 3.28 -8.56
CA VAL A 208 16.58 3.45 -9.14
C VAL A 208 17.74 3.23 -8.16
N LEU A 209 17.51 3.30 -6.85
CA LEU A 209 18.57 3.34 -5.83
C LEU A 209 19.58 2.19 -5.94
N TYR A 210 19.09 0.97 -6.14
CA TYR A 210 19.95 -0.23 -6.17
C TYR A 210 20.17 -0.79 -7.57
N HIS A 211 19.30 -0.47 -8.52
CA HIS A 211 19.34 -1.04 -9.87
C HIS A 211 18.75 -0.05 -10.87
N LEU A 212 19.53 0.32 -11.88
CA LEU A 212 19.06 1.09 -13.02
C LEU A 212 18.76 0.13 -14.18
N HIS A 213 17.48 -0.16 -14.40
CA HIS A 213 17.06 -1.06 -15.47
C HIS A 213 16.91 -0.24 -16.76
N THR A 214 17.73 -0.53 -17.77
CA THR A 214 17.73 0.22 -19.06
C THR A 214 16.39 0.13 -19.79
N ASP A 215 15.65 -0.96 -19.60
CA ASP A 215 14.32 -1.09 -20.23
C ASP A 215 13.28 -0.16 -19.60
N ILE A 216 13.50 0.29 -18.35
CA ILE A 216 12.62 1.24 -17.65
C ILE A 216 13.07 2.68 -17.90
N LEU A 217 14.39 2.91 -17.83
CA LEU A 217 15.00 4.22 -17.98
C LEU A 217 15.97 4.21 -19.15
N SER A 218 15.45 4.60 -20.32
CA SER A 218 16.29 5.02 -21.44
C SER A 218 17.09 6.26 -21.04
N GLU A 219 18.16 6.56 -21.80
CA GLU A 219 18.98 7.75 -21.59
C GLU A 219 18.12 9.03 -21.57
N SER A 220 17.15 9.15 -22.48
CA SER A 220 16.23 10.29 -22.54
C SER A 220 15.38 10.43 -21.27
N HIS A 221 14.73 9.36 -20.82
CA HIS A 221 13.89 9.40 -19.61
C HIS A 221 14.73 9.67 -18.37
N PHE A 222 15.95 9.10 -18.29
CA PHE A 222 16.85 9.36 -17.18
C PHE A 222 17.24 10.84 -17.08
N LEU A 223 17.54 11.48 -18.21
CA LEU A 223 17.84 12.92 -18.27
C LEU A 223 16.63 13.78 -17.87
N GLU A 224 15.42 13.43 -18.32
CA GLU A 224 14.18 14.11 -17.91
C GLU A 224 14.00 14.10 -16.38
N TRP A 225 14.21 12.93 -15.76
CA TRP A 225 14.13 12.81 -14.30
C TRP A 225 15.25 13.56 -13.56
N ILE A 226 16.47 13.62 -14.13
CA ILE A 226 17.53 14.47 -13.56
C ILE A 226 17.11 15.93 -13.54
N ILE A 227 16.52 16.45 -14.63
CA ILE A 227 16.04 17.83 -14.71
C ILE A 227 14.99 18.10 -13.63
N VAL A 228 14.04 17.17 -13.44
CA VAL A 228 13.04 17.26 -12.37
C VAL A 228 13.70 17.32 -10.99
N VAL A 229 14.67 16.44 -10.71
CA VAL A 229 15.37 16.41 -9.42
C VAL A 229 16.15 17.71 -9.18
N ILE A 230 16.86 18.23 -10.19
CA ILE A 230 17.57 19.51 -10.10
C ILE A 230 16.58 20.64 -9.78
N ARG A 231 15.46 20.72 -10.52
CA ARG A 231 14.43 21.73 -10.26
C ARG A 231 13.90 21.67 -8.83
N VAL A 232 13.63 20.47 -8.29
CA VAL A 232 13.19 20.31 -6.90
C VAL A 232 14.22 20.85 -5.91
N LEU A 233 15.52 20.64 -6.17
CA LEU A 233 16.61 21.14 -5.33
C LEU A 233 16.78 22.67 -5.42
N GLU A 234 16.36 23.29 -6.52
CA GLU A 234 16.39 24.73 -6.73
C GLU A 234 15.19 25.46 -6.08
N ILE A 235 14.12 24.74 -5.73
CA ILE A 235 12.96 25.34 -5.05
C ILE A 235 13.38 25.85 -3.67
N PRO A 236 13.16 27.15 -3.35
CA PRO A 236 13.51 27.68 -2.05
C PRO A 236 12.67 27.02 -0.95
N VAL A 237 13.28 26.86 0.23
CA VAL A 237 12.58 26.34 1.42
C VAL A 237 11.38 27.26 1.72
N PRO A 238 10.15 26.74 1.82
CA PRO A 238 9.00 27.55 2.17
C PRO A 238 9.25 28.32 3.48
N PRO A 239 8.83 29.58 3.58
CA PRO A 239 8.97 30.34 4.82
C PRO A 239 8.24 29.61 5.95
N VAL A 240 8.86 29.56 7.13
CA VAL A 240 8.27 28.91 8.31
C VAL A 240 6.97 29.65 8.66
N SER A 241 5.84 28.96 8.52
CA SER A 241 4.51 29.42 8.95
C SER A 241 4.31 29.26 10.45
#